data_AF-W1X4D9-F1
#
_entry.id   AF-W1X4D9-F1
#
_cell.length_a   1.000
_cell.length_b   1.000
_cell.length_c   1.000
_cell.angle_alpha   90.00
_cell.angle_beta   90.00
_cell.angle_gamma   90.00
#
_symmetry.space_group_name_H-M   'P 1'
#
loop_
_entity.id
_entity.type
_entity.pdbx_description
1 polymer ?
#
loop_
_entity_poly.entity_id
_entity_poly.type
_entity_poly.pdbx_seq_one_letter_code
_entity_poly.pdbx_strand_id
1 'polypeptide(L)'
;KILHKSHDEFYKLPIGNWVTRITNDVESLRTLYTDVLLNLASSGLMIIGILGFMYAINVPLAIIMTILLPIMGVIIWVFQKFSRKAFRQVRRSVAASNASIKELLNYIVIVKSYSGEKEIEERYNTVNKGFLEAGLFEVTTFSIFRPLVDGLFFVALIVIFTTTNLVDSVADAGTVFAFIQYMDRFFQPLKDIADKYNSLQSSLAGAERLVPLLEEKERNMVDEVPK
;
A
#
# COMPACT_ATOMS: atom_id res chain seq x y z
N LYS A 1 21.75 -3.53 -22.61
CA LYS A 1 20.49 -2.78 -22.86
C LYS A 1 20.61 -1.25 -22.82
N ILE A 2 20.64 -0.55 -21.67
CA ILE A 2 20.63 0.94 -21.66
C ILE A 2 21.86 1.53 -22.37
N LEU A 3 23.05 0.99 -22.12
CA LEU A 3 24.30 1.41 -22.77
C LEU A 3 24.32 1.12 -24.28
N HIS A 4 23.47 0.22 -24.77
CA HIS A 4 23.38 -0.15 -26.18
C HIS A 4 22.32 0.66 -26.95
N LYS A 5 21.63 1.61 -26.28
CA LYS A 5 20.66 2.49 -26.94
C LYS A 5 21.34 3.39 -27.96
N SER A 6 20.62 3.69 -29.04
CA SER A 6 21.06 4.72 -29.98
C SER A 6 21.11 6.09 -29.30
N HIS A 7 21.88 7.01 -29.86
CA HIS A 7 21.93 8.41 -29.40
C HIS A 7 20.51 8.99 -29.34
N ASP A 8 19.74 8.89 -30.41
CA ASP A 8 18.38 9.43 -30.48
C ASP A 8 17.45 8.85 -29.41
N GLU A 9 17.56 7.55 -29.11
CA GLU A 9 16.74 6.92 -28.06
C GLU A 9 17.16 7.32 -26.64
N PHE A 10 18.46 7.53 -26.42
CA PHE A 10 18.97 7.94 -25.13
C PHE A 10 18.49 9.36 -24.76
N TYR A 11 18.40 10.25 -25.75
CA TYR A 11 17.95 11.64 -25.56
C TYR A 11 16.42 11.82 -25.55
N LYS A 12 15.62 10.76 -25.82
CA LYS A 12 14.15 10.81 -25.64
C LYS A 12 13.73 11.02 -24.18
N LEU A 13 14.59 10.71 -23.22
CA LEU A 13 14.34 10.88 -21.79
C LEU A 13 15.48 11.65 -21.12
N PRO A 14 15.19 12.53 -20.15
CA PRO A 14 16.21 13.12 -19.30
C PRO A 14 17.05 12.04 -18.61
N ILE A 15 18.35 12.30 -18.42
CA ILE A 15 19.29 11.34 -17.80
C ILE A 15 18.78 10.83 -16.43
N GLY A 16 18.14 11.69 -15.64
CA GLY A 16 17.54 11.30 -14.35
C GLY A 16 16.46 10.20 -14.46
N ASN A 17 15.74 10.13 -15.58
CA ASN A 17 14.77 9.05 -15.81
C ASN A 17 15.46 7.71 -16.03
N TRP A 18 16.62 7.69 -16.69
CA TRP A 18 17.42 6.47 -16.83
C TRP A 18 17.98 6.01 -15.48
N VAL A 19 18.48 6.95 -14.66
CA VAL A 19 18.97 6.64 -13.31
C VAL A 19 17.85 6.03 -12.45
N THR A 20 16.67 6.66 -12.42
CA THR A 20 15.53 6.15 -11.65
C THR A 20 15.00 4.80 -12.13
N ARG A 21 15.09 4.51 -13.44
CA ARG A 21 14.76 3.18 -13.98
C ARG A 21 15.72 2.10 -13.50
N ILE A 22 17.02 2.39 -13.44
CA ILE A 22 18.03 1.43 -12.98
C ILE A 22 17.96 1.22 -11.47
N THR A 23 17.63 2.27 -10.70
CA THR A 23 17.60 2.19 -9.23
C THR A 23 16.20 1.85 -8.73
N ASN A 24 15.27 2.80 -8.80
CA ASN A 24 13.95 2.71 -8.17
C ASN A 24 13.04 1.68 -8.84
N ASP A 25 13.07 1.56 -10.18
CA ASP A 25 12.16 0.64 -10.87
C ASP A 25 12.64 -0.82 -10.74
N VAL A 26 13.96 -1.06 -10.72
CA VAL A 26 14.53 -2.39 -10.40
C VAL A 26 14.19 -2.78 -8.96
N GLU A 27 14.33 -1.86 -8.01
CA GLU A 27 13.93 -2.09 -6.63
C GLU A 27 12.44 -2.41 -6.50
N SER A 28 11.61 -1.66 -7.22
CA SER A 28 10.16 -1.88 -7.28
C SER A 28 9.81 -3.29 -7.77
N LEU A 29 10.52 -3.78 -8.79
CA LEU A 29 10.35 -5.13 -9.31
C LEU A 29 10.83 -6.20 -8.31
N ARG A 30 11.94 -5.95 -7.60
CA ARG A 30 12.41 -6.83 -6.52
C ARG A 30 11.33 -6.94 -5.43
N THR A 31 10.86 -5.82 -4.91
CA THR A 31 9.78 -5.77 -3.89
C THR A 31 8.51 -6.46 -4.37
N LEU A 32 8.15 -6.32 -5.65
CA LEU A 32 7.01 -7.02 -6.22
C LEU A 32 7.15 -8.53 -6.01
N TYR A 33 8.31 -9.08 -6.37
CA TYR A 33 8.57 -10.51 -6.36
C TYR A 33 8.82 -11.07 -4.96
N THR A 34 9.64 -10.40 -4.14
CA THR A 34 10.08 -10.91 -2.84
C THR A 34 9.08 -10.64 -1.73
N ASP A 35 8.38 -9.51 -1.78
CA ASP A 35 7.60 -9.05 -0.64
C ASP A 35 6.12 -9.11 -0.96
N VAL A 36 5.70 -8.57 -2.12
CA VAL A 36 4.27 -8.43 -2.40
C VAL A 36 3.65 -9.75 -2.85
N LEU A 37 4.16 -10.36 -3.92
CA LEU A 37 3.58 -11.57 -4.49
C LEU A 37 3.62 -12.75 -3.52
N LEU A 38 4.75 -12.94 -2.81
CA LEU A 38 4.87 -14.01 -1.81
C LEU A 38 3.89 -13.84 -0.65
N ASN A 39 3.73 -12.61 -0.12
CA ASN A 39 2.75 -12.36 0.94
C ASN A 39 1.32 -12.58 0.43
N LEU A 40 0.95 -12.05 -0.73
CA LEU A 40 -0.40 -12.24 -1.29
C LEU A 40 -0.72 -13.71 -1.55
N ALA A 41 0.24 -14.48 -2.07
CA ALA A 41 0.09 -15.91 -2.28
C ALA A 41 -0.07 -16.66 -0.95
N SER A 42 0.78 -16.36 0.04
CA SER A 42 0.70 -16.92 1.39
C SER A 42 -0.63 -16.59 2.07
N SER A 43 -1.07 -15.33 2.02
CA SER A 43 -2.34 -14.88 2.56
C SER A 43 -3.53 -15.58 1.89
N GLY A 44 -3.51 -15.74 0.57
CA GLY A 44 -4.54 -16.46 -0.18
C GLY A 44 -4.61 -17.93 0.22
N LEU A 45 -3.47 -18.62 0.30
CA LEU A 45 -3.39 -20.01 0.76
C LEU A 45 -3.87 -20.16 2.21
N MET A 46 -3.50 -19.23 3.09
CA MET A 46 -3.92 -19.22 4.49
C MET A 46 -5.44 -19.07 4.61
N ILE A 47 -6.05 -18.13 3.87
CA ILE A 47 -7.51 -17.94 3.84
C ILE A 47 -8.22 -19.19 3.36
N ILE A 48 -7.78 -19.78 2.25
CA ILE A 48 -8.37 -21.00 1.69
C ILE A 48 -8.24 -22.17 2.68
N GLY A 49 -7.05 -22.34 3.27
CA GLY A 49 -6.78 -23.40 4.24
C GLY A 49 -7.64 -23.27 5.49
N ILE A 50 -7.70 -22.07 6.08
CA ILE A 50 -8.52 -21.81 7.27
C ILE A 50 -10.01 -22.05 6.98
N LEU A 51 -10.53 -21.53 5.87
CA LEU A 51 -11.91 -21.79 5.49
C LEU A 51 -12.15 -23.29 5.31
N GLY A 52 -11.26 -24.01 4.62
CA GLY A 52 -11.36 -25.46 4.47
C GLY A 52 -11.46 -26.19 5.82
N PHE A 53 -10.63 -25.84 6.79
CA PHE A 53 -10.72 -26.38 8.16
C PHE A 53 -12.03 -25.99 8.86
N MET A 54 -12.47 -24.74 8.73
CA MET A 54 -13.73 -24.29 9.33
C MET A 54 -14.93 -25.04 8.76
N TYR A 55 -14.99 -25.26 7.45
CA TYR A 55 -16.02 -26.07 6.80
C TYR A 55 -15.98 -27.54 7.24
N ALA A 56 -14.79 -28.09 7.49
CA ALA A 56 -14.64 -29.45 8.01
C ALA A 56 -15.12 -29.60 9.46
N ILE A 57 -15.02 -28.54 10.27
CA ILE A 57 -15.45 -28.55 11.67
C ILE A 57 -16.97 -28.28 11.77
N ASN A 58 -17.45 -27.20 11.15
CA ASN A 58 -18.86 -26.82 11.22
C ASN A 58 -19.27 -25.97 10.01
N VAL A 59 -20.04 -26.56 9.10
CA VAL A 59 -20.48 -25.91 7.85
C VAL A 59 -21.33 -24.65 8.10
N PRO A 60 -22.36 -24.64 8.98
CA PRO A 60 -23.14 -23.43 9.24
C PRO A 60 -22.30 -22.23 9.69
N LEU A 61 -21.40 -22.43 10.66
CA LEU A 61 -20.52 -21.36 11.15
C LEU A 61 -19.52 -20.91 10.07
N ALA A 62 -19.01 -21.83 9.24
CA ALA A 62 -18.11 -21.50 8.14
C ALA A 62 -18.77 -20.67 7.04
N ILE A 63 -20.05 -20.90 6.74
CA ILE A 63 -20.83 -20.09 5.79
C ILE A 63 -20.93 -18.64 6.30
N ILE A 64 -21.23 -18.47 7.59
CA ILE A 64 -21.30 -17.15 8.23
C ILE A 64 -19.96 -16.41 8.07
N MET A 65 -18.85 -17.09 8.33
CA MET A 65 -17.51 -16.52 8.16
C MET A 65 -17.19 -16.20 6.70
N THR A 66 -17.67 -17.02 5.76
CA THR A 66 -17.52 -16.77 4.33
C THR A 66 -18.27 -15.51 3.90
N ILE A 67 -19.42 -15.19 4.51
CA ILE A 67 -20.16 -13.94 4.26
C ILE A 67 -19.38 -12.70 4.76
N LEU A 68 -18.49 -12.85 5.74
CA LEU A 68 -17.63 -11.75 6.18
C LEU A 68 -16.54 -11.40 5.15
N LEU A 69 -16.16 -12.31 4.24
CA LEU A 69 -15.20 -12.02 3.17
C LEU A 69 -15.64 -10.86 2.27
N PRO A 70 -16.83 -10.87 1.63
CA PRO A 70 -17.24 -9.76 0.77
C PRO A 70 -17.40 -8.46 1.57
N ILE A 71 -17.86 -8.52 2.82
CA ILE A 71 -17.95 -7.34 3.70
C ILE A 71 -16.56 -6.75 3.93
N MET A 72 -15.58 -7.60 4.27
CA MET A 72 -14.19 -7.17 4.41
C MET A 72 -13.63 -6.61 3.11
N GLY A 73 -13.92 -7.24 1.97
CA GLY A 73 -13.52 -6.76 0.65
C GLY A 73 -14.03 -5.35 0.38
N VAL A 74 -15.27 -5.04 0.76
CA VAL A 74 -15.83 -3.69 0.67
C VAL A 74 -15.11 -2.72 1.60
N ILE A 75 -14.88 -3.10 2.87
CA ILE A 75 -14.15 -2.25 3.84
C ILE A 75 -12.74 -1.93 3.32
N ILE A 76 -12.01 -2.94 2.85
CA ILE A 76 -10.68 -2.78 2.25
C ILE A 76 -10.78 -1.86 1.02
N TRP A 77 -11.72 -2.10 0.11
CA TRP A 77 -11.87 -1.28 -1.09
C TRP A 77 -12.12 0.20 -0.77
N VAL A 78 -13.01 0.47 0.19
CA VAL A 78 -13.27 1.82 0.70
C VAL A 78 -12.00 2.42 1.32
N PHE A 79 -11.36 1.69 2.23
CA PHE A 79 -10.11 2.10 2.85
C PHE A 79 -9.04 2.47 1.82
N GLN A 80 -8.84 1.63 0.80
CA GLN A 80 -7.87 1.90 -0.26
C GLN A 80 -8.21 3.17 -1.06
N LYS A 81 -9.49 3.45 -1.30
CA LYS A 81 -9.92 4.68 -1.99
C LYS A 81 -9.56 5.94 -1.19
N PHE A 82 -9.80 5.94 0.12
CA PHE A 82 -9.46 7.07 1.00
C PHE A 82 -7.96 7.17 1.24
N SER A 83 -7.28 6.05 1.48
CA SER A 83 -5.83 5.97 1.68
C SER A 83 -5.07 6.57 0.49
N ARG A 84 -5.42 6.19 -0.74
CA ARG A 84 -4.83 6.79 -1.97
C ARG A 84 -5.05 8.30 -2.05
N LYS A 85 -6.22 8.79 -1.65
CA LYS A 85 -6.51 10.23 -1.65
C LYS A 85 -5.63 10.95 -0.61
N ALA A 86 -5.50 10.38 0.59
CA ALA A 86 -4.68 10.94 1.66
C ALA A 86 -3.20 10.99 1.29
N PHE A 87 -2.62 9.87 0.82
CA PHE A 87 -1.24 9.81 0.37
C PHE A 87 -0.92 10.84 -0.71
N ARG A 88 -1.84 11.03 -1.68
CA ARG A 88 -1.67 12.04 -2.73
C ARG A 88 -1.69 13.46 -2.16
N GLN A 89 -2.54 13.73 -1.18
CA GLN A 89 -2.63 15.04 -0.54
C GLN A 89 -1.34 15.34 0.25
N VAL A 90 -0.86 14.39 1.05
CA VAL A 90 0.40 14.52 1.79
C VAL A 90 1.56 14.74 0.84
N ARG A 91 1.68 13.94 -0.23
CA ARG A 91 2.75 14.11 -1.23
C ARG A 91 2.73 15.50 -1.88
N ARG A 92 1.55 16.05 -2.18
CA ARG A 92 1.41 17.42 -2.71
C ARG A 92 1.83 18.45 -1.68
N SER A 93 1.42 18.31 -0.42
CA SER A 93 1.80 19.24 0.64
C SER A 93 3.30 19.18 0.95
N VAL A 94 3.94 18.01 0.90
CA VAL A 94 5.41 17.86 1.01
C VAL A 94 6.11 18.60 -0.14
N ALA A 95 5.64 18.44 -1.37
CA ALA A 95 6.21 19.14 -2.52
C ALA A 95 6.08 20.66 -2.38
N ALA A 96 4.93 21.15 -1.92
CA ALA A 96 4.70 22.58 -1.67
C ALA A 96 5.58 23.12 -0.53
N SER A 97 5.71 22.37 0.58
CA SER A 97 6.61 22.72 1.69
C SER A 97 8.07 22.82 1.21
N ASN A 98 8.55 21.81 0.48
CA ASN A 98 9.90 21.80 -0.08
C ASN A 98 10.14 22.95 -1.07
N ALA A 99 9.17 23.25 -1.93
CA ALA A 99 9.25 24.38 -2.86
C ALA A 99 9.33 25.72 -2.11
N SER A 100 8.50 25.89 -1.08
CA SER A 100 8.52 27.09 -0.24
C SER A 100 9.87 27.23 0.45
N ILE A 101 10.38 26.18 1.11
CA ILE A 101 11.69 26.22 1.79
C ILE A 101 12.81 26.57 0.80
N LYS A 102 12.80 25.98 -0.40
CA LYS A 102 13.79 26.27 -1.44
C LYS A 102 13.79 27.74 -1.85
N GLU A 103 12.61 28.33 -2.03
CA GLU A 103 12.47 29.76 -2.34
C GLU A 103 13.04 30.63 -1.21
N LEU A 104 12.70 30.32 0.04
CA LEU A 104 13.19 31.07 1.20
C LEU A 104 14.71 31.01 1.32
N LEU A 105 15.31 29.84 1.11
CA LEU A 105 16.77 29.68 1.15
C LEU A 105 17.46 30.47 0.03
N ASN A 106 16.88 30.50 -1.17
CA ASN A 106 17.43 31.28 -2.28
C ASN A 106 17.43 32.79 -2.01
N TYR A 107 16.48 33.30 -1.21
CA TYR A 107 16.35 34.74 -0.91
C TYR A 107 16.72 35.12 0.53
N ILE A 108 17.35 34.21 1.29
CA ILE A 108 17.55 34.39 2.75
C ILE A 108 18.32 35.67 3.09
N VAL A 109 19.31 36.05 2.29
CA VAL A 109 20.08 37.28 2.50
C VAL A 109 19.17 38.51 2.38
N ILE A 110 18.29 38.55 1.36
CA ILE A 110 17.33 39.65 1.17
C ILE A 110 16.36 39.71 2.35
N VAL A 111 15.79 38.57 2.74
CA VAL A 111 14.86 38.49 3.89
C VAL A 111 15.53 39.05 5.16
N LYS A 112 16.78 38.66 5.43
CA LYS A 112 17.56 39.15 6.57
C LYS A 112 17.90 40.63 6.48
N SER A 113 18.30 41.11 5.31
CA SER A 113 18.66 42.53 5.10
C SER A 113 17.50 43.49 5.32
N TYR A 114 16.26 43.04 5.10
CA TYR A 114 15.05 43.83 5.30
C TYR A 114 14.27 43.46 6.58
N SER A 115 14.82 42.60 7.45
CA SER A 115 14.15 42.11 8.66
C SER A 115 12.74 41.53 8.41
N GLY A 116 12.58 40.85 7.26
CA GLY A 116 11.30 40.32 6.77
C GLY A 116 10.96 38.91 7.25
N GLU A 117 11.67 38.36 8.24
CA GLU A 117 11.50 36.96 8.66
C GLU A 117 10.08 36.64 9.12
N LYS A 118 9.43 37.56 9.83
CA LYS A 118 8.08 37.36 10.35
C LYS A 118 7.04 37.22 9.24
N GLU A 119 7.12 38.08 8.22
CA GLU A 119 6.24 38.03 7.04
C GLU A 119 6.39 36.69 6.30
N ILE A 120 7.63 36.25 6.15
CA ILE A 120 7.97 34.96 5.53
C ILE A 120 7.44 33.78 6.35
N GLU A 121 7.56 33.84 7.68
CA GLU A 121 7.03 32.83 8.59
C GLU A 121 5.50 32.73 8.48
N GLU A 122 4.80 33.88 8.47
CA GLU A 122 3.34 33.93 8.29
C GLU A 122 2.92 33.35 6.92
N ARG A 123 3.67 33.62 5.86
CA ARG A 123 3.46 33.01 4.54
C ARG A 123 3.64 31.50 4.58
N TYR A 124 4.71 31.01 5.23
CA TYR A 124 4.98 29.58 5.37
C TYR A 124 3.92 28.87 6.23
N ASN A 125 3.37 29.53 7.24
CA ASN A 125 2.32 28.97 8.09
C ASN A 125 1.09 28.50 7.29
N THR A 126 0.77 29.14 6.17
CA THR A 126 -0.31 28.67 5.28
C THR A 126 0.04 27.33 4.62
N VAL A 127 1.27 27.18 4.13
CA VAL A 127 1.77 25.92 3.55
C VAL A 127 1.84 24.82 4.62
N ASN A 128 2.31 25.18 5.81
CA ASN A 128 2.41 24.27 6.95
C ASN A 128 1.05 23.77 7.43
N LYS A 129 0.03 24.63 7.48
CA LYS A 129 -1.35 24.22 7.77
C LYS A 129 -1.89 23.22 6.76
N GLY A 130 -1.65 23.44 5.46
CA GLY A 130 -2.03 22.48 4.42
C GLY A 130 -1.28 21.14 4.51
N PHE A 131 -0.05 21.14 5.04
CA PHE A 131 0.68 19.92 5.37
C PHE A 131 0.10 19.21 6.59
N LEU A 132 -0.22 19.94 7.66
CA LEU A 132 -0.86 19.40 8.85
C LEU A 132 -2.23 18.78 8.54
N GLU A 133 -3.09 19.48 7.81
CA GLU A 133 -4.42 18.98 7.42
C GLU A 133 -4.33 17.71 6.58
N ALA A 134 -3.37 17.65 5.65
CA ALA A 134 -3.12 16.46 4.86
C ALA A 134 -2.69 15.27 5.72
N GLY A 135 -1.79 15.50 6.68
CA GLY A 135 -1.33 14.47 7.62
C GLY A 135 -2.43 14.01 8.56
N LEU A 136 -3.25 14.93 9.09
CA LEU A 136 -4.41 14.57 9.92
C LEU A 136 -5.41 13.72 9.13
N PHE A 137 -5.71 14.09 7.88
CA PHE A 137 -6.59 13.29 7.02
C PHE A 137 -6.03 11.88 6.75
N GLU A 138 -4.71 11.74 6.56
CA GLU A 138 -4.04 10.45 6.45
C GLU A 138 -4.18 9.63 7.74
N VAL A 139 -3.79 10.17 8.89
CA VAL A 139 -3.86 9.48 10.18
C VAL A 139 -5.30 9.08 10.50
N THR A 140 -6.29 9.95 10.31
CA THR A 140 -7.70 9.61 10.53
C THR A 140 -8.16 8.48 9.61
N THR A 141 -7.73 8.48 8.34
CA THR A 141 -8.06 7.40 7.40
C THR A 141 -7.52 6.05 7.87
N PHE A 142 -6.28 6.00 8.37
CA PHE A 142 -5.68 4.77 8.91
C PHE A 142 -6.28 4.35 10.26
N SER A 143 -6.54 5.30 11.15
CA SER A 143 -7.03 5.03 12.51
C SER A 143 -8.45 4.47 12.53
N ILE A 144 -9.29 4.72 11.51
CA ILE A 144 -10.65 4.18 11.42
C ILE A 144 -10.66 2.74 10.91
N PHE A 145 -9.68 2.34 10.08
CA PHE A 145 -9.68 1.03 9.43
C PHE A 145 -9.58 -0.13 10.44
N ARG A 146 -8.62 -0.07 11.38
CA ARG A 146 -8.42 -1.13 12.37
C ARG A 146 -9.67 -1.37 13.25
N PRO A 147 -10.29 -0.34 13.84
CA PRO A 147 -11.55 -0.50 14.57
C PRO A 147 -12.69 -1.10 13.75
N LEU A 148 -12.81 -0.78 12.46
CA LEU A 148 -13.84 -1.39 11.61
C LEU A 148 -13.61 -2.90 11.41
N VAL A 149 -12.35 -3.30 11.22
CA VAL A 149 -11.98 -4.71 11.10
C VAL A 149 -12.20 -5.46 12.41
N ASP A 150 -11.76 -4.89 13.53
CA ASP A 150 -11.92 -5.50 14.85
C ASP A 150 -13.41 -5.54 15.25
N GLY A 151 -14.20 -4.54 14.85
CA GLY A 151 -15.66 -4.57 14.97
C GLY A 151 -16.30 -5.74 14.24
N LEU A 152 -15.82 -6.09 13.04
CA LEU A 152 -16.30 -7.25 12.29
C LEU A 152 -15.95 -8.57 13.00
N PHE A 153 -14.78 -8.63 13.64
CA PHE A 153 -14.40 -9.76 14.50
C PHE A 153 -15.35 -9.91 15.69
N PHE A 154 -15.74 -8.82 16.37
CA PHE A 154 -16.72 -8.89 17.45
C PHE A 154 -18.11 -9.30 16.97
N VAL A 155 -18.55 -8.83 15.80
CA VAL A 155 -19.81 -9.28 15.19
C VAL A 155 -19.75 -10.80 14.93
N ALA A 156 -18.64 -11.28 14.37
CA ALA A 156 -18.42 -12.69 14.12
C ALA A 156 -18.44 -13.54 15.40
N LEU A 157 -17.83 -13.05 16.48
CA LEU A 157 -17.93 -13.65 17.82
C LEU A 157 -19.38 -13.76 18.26
N ILE A 158 -20.13 -12.66 18.29
CA ILE A 158 -21.52 -12.65 18.76
C ILE A 158 -22.36 -13.69 17.98
N VAL A 159 -22.16 -13.78 16.66
CA VAL A 159 -22.86 -14.74 15.82
C VAL A 159 -22.46 -16.18 16.15
N ILE A 160 -21.18 -16.48 16.35
CA ILE A 160 -20.75 -17.82 16.82
C ILE A 160 -21.47 -18.17 18.12
N PHE A 161 -21.35 -17.30 19.14
CA PHE A 161 -21.90 -17.54 20.48
C PHE A 161 -23.42 -17.74 20.46
N THR A 162 -24.13 -16.99 19.61
CA THR A 162 -25.60 -17.10 19.47
C THR A 162 -26.03 -18.32 18.67
N THR A 163 -25.22 -18.77 17.70
CA THR A 163 -25.54 -19.92 16.84
C THR A 163 -25.26 -21.25 17.55
N THR A 164 -24.26 -21.31 18.43
CA THR A 164 -23.82 -22.56 19.06
C THR A 164 -24.54 -22.92 20.36
N ASN A 165 -25.46 -22.09 20.87
CA ASN A 165 -26.24 -22.33 22.10
C ASN A 165 -25.45 -23.10 23.19
N LEU A 166 -24.41 -22.45 23.74
CA LEU A 166 -23.32 -22.98 24.58
C LEU A 166 -23.70 -23.80 25.85
N VAL A 167 -24.96 -24.13 26.06
CA VAL A 167 -25.46 -24.64 27.35
C VAL A 167 -25.36 -26.17 27.48
N ASP A 168 -25.25 -26.92 26.38
CA ASP A 168 -25.58 -28.36 26.43
C ASP A 168 -24.39 -29.35 26.30
N SER A 169 -23.20 -28.98 25.79
CA SER A 169 -22.07 -29.95 25.69
C SER A 169 -20.64 -29.39 25.64
N VAL A 170 -19.67 -30.21 26.07
CA VAL A 170 -18.20 -29.94 25.99
C VAL A 170 -17.68 -29.96 24.54
N ALA A 171 -18.31 -30.76 23.66
CA ALA A 171 -17.96 -30.79 22.23
C ALA A 171 -18.28 -29.46 21.54
N ASP A 172 -19.35 -28.78 21.95
CA ASP A 172 -19.70 -27.45 21.46
C ASP A 172 -18.71 -26.38 21.94
N ALA A 173 -18.22 -26.49 23.18
CA ALA A 173 -17.20 -25.59 23.70
C ALA A 173 -15.86 -25.70 22.93
N GLY A 174 -15.44 -26.93 22.58
CA GLY A 174 -14.25 -27.15 21.75
C GLY A 174 -14.39 -26.59 20.34
N THR A 175 -15.57 -26.70 19.75
CA THR A 175 -15.90 -26.14 18.43
C THR A 175 -15.82 -24.61 18.46
N VAL A 176 -16.46 -23.97 19.45
CA VAL A 176 -16.40 -22.50 19.62
C VAL A 176 -14.96 -22.03 19.82
N PHE A 177 -14.20 -22.70 20.69
CA PHE A 177 -12.80 -22.36 20.92
C PHE A 177 -11.97 -22.43 19.63
N ALA A 178 -12.10 -23.52 18.85
CA ALA A 178 -11.43 -23.67 17.57
C ALA A 178 -11.83 -22.57 16.59
N PHE A 179 -13.12 -22.24 16.50
CA PHE A 179 -13.62 -21.18 15.61
C PHE A 179 -13.07 -19.81 15.97
N ILE A 180 -12.97 -19.46 17.26
CA ILE A 180 -12.37 -18.19 17.70
C ILE A 180 -10.91 -18.11 17.25
N GLN A 181 -10.15 -19.20 17.40
CA GLN A 181 -8.74 -19.27 16.98
C GLN A 181 -8.57 -19.17 15.46
N TYR A 182 -9.39 -19.89 14.70
CA TYR A 182 -9.35 -19.83 13.24
C TYR A 182 -9.80 -18.48 12.71
N MET A 183 -10.80 -17.87 13.35
CA MET A 183 -11.29 -16.55 13.00
C MET A 183 -10.18 -15.50 13.17
N ASP A 184 -9.46 -15.45 14.29
CA ASP A 184 -8.35 -14.50 14.47
C ASP A 184 -7.29 -14.65 13.35
N ARG A 185 -6.91 -15.90 13.05
CA ARG A 185 -5.98 -16.23 11.96
C ARG A 185 -6.52 -15.91 10.56
N PHE A 186 -7.83 -15.88 10.38
CA PHE A 186 -8.49 -15.57 9.11
C PHE A 186 -8.48 -14.06 8.83
N PHE A 187 -8.65 -13.23 9.87
CA PHE A 187 -8.64 -11.77 9.72
C PHE A 187 -7.25 -11.20 9.45
N GLN A 188 -6.18 -11.85 9.91
CA GLN A 188 -4.82 -11.35 9.77
C GLN A 188 -4.32 -11.26 8.32
N PRO A 189 -4.44 -12.30 7.48
CA PRO A 189 -4.13 -12.22 6.05
C PRO A 189 -4.89 -11.12 5.31
N LEU A 190 -6.13 -10.84 5.69
CA LEU A 190 -6.94 -9.76 5.09
C LEU A 190 -6.37 -8.38 5.44
N LYS A 191 -5.91 -8.20 6.69
CA LYS A 191 -5.19 -6.99 7.12
C LYS A 191 -3.88 -6.83 6.35
N ASP A 192 -3.11 -7.91 6.18
CA ASP A 192 -1.83 -7.89 5.44
C ASP A 192 -2.03 -7.49 3.97
N ILE A 193 -3.05 -8.03 3.30
CA ILE A 193 -3.41 -7.65 1.92
C ILE A 193 -3.73 -6.14 1.85
N ALA A 194 -4.47 -5.61 2.82
CA ALA A 194 -4.81 -4.19 2.86
C ALA A 194 -3.56 -3.30 3.05
N ASP A 195 -2.68 -3.66 3.98
CA ASP A 195 -1.45 -2.89 4.25
C ASP A 195 -0.48 -2.91 3.07
N LYS A 196 -0.41 -4.04 2.34
CA LYS A 196 0.50 -4.20 1.19
C LYS A 196 -0.03 -3.65 -0.13
N TYR A 197 -1.29 -3.21 -0.20
CA TYR A 197 -1.89 -2.74 -1.46
C TYR A 197 -1.14 -1.56 -2.08
N ASN A 198 -0.71 -0.58 -1.28
CA ASN A 198 0.05 0.56 -1.81
C ASN A 198 1.42 0.14 -2.33
N SER A 199 2.10 -0.79 -1.65
CA SER A 199 3.34 -1.40 -2.13
C SER A 199 3.12 -2.16 -3.44
N LEU A 200 2.04 -2.95 -3.55
CA LEU A 200 1.66 -3.63 -4.79
C LEU A 200 1.51 -2.64 -5.94
N GLN A 201 0.74 -1.56 -5.75
CA GLN A 201 0.52 -0.55 -6.80
C GLN A 201 1.83 0.15 -7.21
N SER A 202 2.65 0.55 -6.24
CA SER A 202 3.94 1.19 -6.51
C SER A 202 4.89 0.27 -7.25
N SER A 203 4.96 -1.00 -6.82
CA SER A 203 5.80 -2.03 -7.42
C SER A 203 5.37 -2.37 -8.84
N LEU A 204 4.06 -2.46 -9.10
CA LEU A 204 3.51 -2.65 -10.44
C LEU A 204 3.85 -1.47 -11.37
N ALA A 205 3.73 -0.23 -10.91
CA ALA A 205 4.06 0.95 -11.71
C ALA A 205 5.57 1.07 -12.02
N GLY A 206 6.44 0.56 -11.15
CA GLY A 206 7.87 0.40 -11.43
C GLY A 206 8.13 -0.69 -12.46
N ALA A 207 7.52 -1.87 -12.27
CA ALA A 207 7.62 -2.99 -13.19
C ALA A 207 7.13 -2.63 -14.61
N GLU A 208 6.00 -1.92 -14.74
CA GLU A 208 5.46 -1.47 -16.03
C GLU A 208 6.42 -0.56 -16.80
N ARG A 209 7.26 0.20 -16.09
CA ARG A 209 8.29 1.06 -16.72
C ARG A 209 9.58 0.31 -17.07
N LEU A 210 9.92 -0.73 -16.31
CA LEU A 210 11.15 -1.50 -16.45
C LEU A 210 11.02 -2.68 -17.44
N VAL A 211 9.91 -3.42 -17.40
CA VAL A 211 9.71 -4.63 -18.22
C VAL A 211 9.86 -4.34 -19.73
N PRO A 212 9.25 -3.29 -20.30
CA PRO A 212 9.45 -2.98 -21.72
C PRO A 212 10.91 -2.73 -22.10
N LEU A 213 11.70 -2.14 -21.18
CA LEU A 213 13.13 -1.93 -21.38
C LEU A 213 13.93 -3.24 -21.35
N LEU A 214 13.47 -4.21 -20.55
CA LEU A 214 14.03 -5.57 -20.50
C LEU A 214 13.60 -6.43 -21.68
N GLU A 215 12.48 -6.12 -22.34
CA GLU A 215 12.00 -6.83 -23.53
C GLU A 215 12.50 -6.22 -24.84
N GLU A 216 12.93 -4.96 -24.82
CA GLU A 216 13.44 -4.24 -25.99
C GLU A 216 14.60 -4.99 -26.67
N LYS A 217 14.50 -5.25 -27.97
CA LYS A 217 15.52 -5.98 -28.71
C LYS A 217 16.87 -5.25 -28.60
N GLU A 218 17.93 -5.98 -28.25
CA GLU A 218 19.25 -5.35 -28.20
C GLU A 218 19.65 -4.89 -29.59
N ARG A 219 20.19 -3.67 -29.67
CA ARG A 219 20.76 -3.14 -30.90
C ARG A 219 21.96 -4.01 -31.26
N ASN A 220 21.94 -4.57 -32.46
CA ASN A 220 23.12 -5.24 -33.02
C ASN A 220 24.24 -4.20 -33.12
N MET A 221 25.31 -4.41 -32.37
CA MET A 221 26.50 -3.58 -32.50
C MET A 221 27.17 -3.91 -33.83
N VAL A 222 27.65 -2.87 -34.50
CA VAL A 222 28.45 -3.04 -35.70
C VAL A 222 29.85 -3.42 -35.21
N ASP A 223 30.16 -4.71 -35.20
CA ASP A 223 31.45 -5.24 -34.75
C ASP A 223 32.55 -5.08 -35.82
N GLU A 224 32.18 -4.65 -37.03
CA GLU A 224 33.12 -4.43 -38.14
C GLU A 224 33.11 -2.98 -38.63
N VAL A 225 34.28 -2.35 -38.62
CA VAL A 225 34.47 -1.04 -39.25
C VAL A 225 34.21 -1.20 -40.76
N PRO A 226 33.28 -0.43 -41.36
CA PRO A 226 33.07 -0.46 -42.81
C PRO A 226 34.40 -0.14 -43.50
N LYS A 227 34.88 -1.07 -44.33
CA LYS A 227 36.10 -0.88 -45.13
C LYS A 227 35.88 0.13 -46.25
#